data_AF-A0A832Y388-F1
#
_entry.id   AF-A0A832Y388-F1
#
_cell.length_a   1.000
_cell.length_b   1.000
_cell.length_c   1.000
_cell.angle_alpha   90.00
_cell.angle_beta   90.00
_cell.angle_gamma   90.00
#
_symmetry.space_group_name_H-M   'P 1'
#
loop_
_entity.id
_entity.type
_entity.pdbx_description
1 polymer ?
#
loop_
_entity_poly.entity_id
_entity_poly.type
_entity_poly.pdbx_seq_one_letter_code
_entity_poly.pdbx_strand_id
1 'polypeptide(L)'
;MIRGITKVFKAQYPELADKYTIRINKLASTEMPYNSDHAPFVYNIDEQEADGIDYGRAVVCYGSGSQEYHTYLDGMDRFNEESLAVSGIIYGSLVRYLGWGSR
;
A
#
# COMPACT_ATOMS: atom_id res chain seq x y z
N MET A 1 1.06 11.89 -4.89
CA MET A 1 1.35 11.83 -3.44
C MET A 1 2.32 10.71 -3.09
N ILE A 2 1.91 9.43 -3.07
CA ILE A 2 2.80 8.31 -2.66
C ILE A 2 4.10 8.21 -3.49
N ARG A 3 4.04 8.48 -4.82
CA ARG A 3 5.24 8.56 -5.67
C ARG A 3 6.26 9.61 -5.20
N GLY A 4 5.77 10.74 -4.68
CA GLY A 4 6.60 11.81 -4.13
C GLY A 4 7.28 11.38 -2.83
N ILE A 5 6.52 10.73 -1.93
CA ILE A 5 7.06 10.13 -0.70
C ILE A 5 8.14 9.10 -1.03
N THR A 6 7.88 8.20 -1.97
CA THR A 6 8.87 7.21 -2.41
C THR A 6 10.12 7.86 -3.02
N LYS A 7 9.98 8.98 -3.75
CA LYS A 7 11.13 9.74 -4.27
C LYS A 7 11.99 10.30 -3.13
N VAL A 8 11.36 10.87 -2.10
CA VAL A 8 12.07 11.39 -0.91
C VAL A 8 12.73 10.24 -0.15
N PHE A 9 12.03 9.13 0.06
CA PHE A 9 12.58 7.92 0.69
C PHE A 9 13.84 7.43 -0.02
N LYS A 10 13.82 7.30 -1.35
CA LYS A 10 14.97 6.89 -2.15
C LYS A 10 16.16 7.84 -2.03
N ALA A 11 15.91 9.15 -1.91
CA ALA A 11 16.96 10.14 -1.74
C ALA A 11 17.58 10.14 -0.33
N GLN A 12 16.78 9.86 0.70
CA GLN A 12 17.23 9.87 2.10
C GLN A 12 17.87 8.55 2.53
N TYR A 13 17.41 7.43 1.95
CA TYR A 13 17.89 6.08 2.29
C TYR A 13 18.32 5.30 1.04
N PRO A 14 19.33 5.78 0.28
CA PRO A 14 19.71 5.17 -0.99
C PRO A 14 20.16 3.71 -0.84
N GLU A 15 20.99 3.41 0.16
CA GLU A 15 21.49 2.03 0.40
C GLU A 15 20.36 1.02 0.68
N LEU A 16 19.32 1.46 1.40
CA LEU A 16 18.16 0.63 1.68
C LEU A 16 17.27 0.50 0.44
N ALA A 17 17.05 1.61 -0.26
CA ALA A 17 16.20 1.64 -1.44
C ALA A 17 16.73 0.79 -2.59
N ASP A 18 18.06 0.72 -2.76
CA ASP A 18 18.69 -0.02 -3.86
C ASP A 18 18.58 -1.55 -3.70
N LYS A 19 18.33 -2.05 -2.49
CA LYS A 19 18.10 -3.48 -2.23
C LYS A 19 16.73 -3.97 -2.70
N TYR A 20 15.76 -3.08 -2.89
CA TYR A 20 14.37 -3.45 -3.15
C TYR A 20 13.81 -2.80 -4.41
N THR A 21 13.09 -3.58 -5.21
CA THR A 21 12.33 -3.03 -6.33
C THR A 21 10.98 -2.50 -5.85
N ILE A 22 10.89 -1.17 -5.65
CA ILE A 22 9.63 -0.52 -5.27
C ILE A 22 8.77 -0.26 -6.51
N ARG A 23 7.62 -0.94 -6.61
CA ARG A 23 6.63 -0.75 -7.67
C ARG A 23 5.40 -0.03 -7.14
N ILE A 24 4.95 0.99 -7.86
CA ILE A 24 3.73 1.75 -7.53
C ILE A 24 2.82 1.69 -8.75
N ASN A 25 1.72 0.96 -8.59
CA ASN A 25 0.69 0.82 -9.61
C ASN A 25 -0.53 1.63 -9.18
N LYS A 26 -1.10 2.37 -10.13
CA LYS A 26 -2.41 3.00 -9.95
C LYS A 26 -3.39 2.14 -10.75
N LEU A 27 -4.38 1.60 -10.07
CA LEU A 27 -5.44 0.80 -10.67
C LEU A 27 -6.71 1.65 -10.68
N ALA A 28 -7.58 1.46 -11.68
CA ALA A 28 -8.96 1.91 -11.57
C ALA A 28 -9.70 1.11 -10.50
N SER A 29 -10.78 1.65 -9.92
CA SER A 29 -11.54 0.96 -8.88
C SER A 29 -11.99 -0.43 -9.36
N THR A 30 -12.43 -0.58 -10.61
CA THR A 30 -12.83 -1.85 -11.22
C THR A 30 -11.70 -2.87 -11.40
N GLU A 31 -10.44 -2.46 -11.26
CA GLU A 31 -9.26 -3.31 -11.48
C GLU A 31 -8.64 -3.81 -10.18
N MET A 32 -9.05 -3.28 -9.03
CA MET A 32 -8.55 -3.73 -7.73
C MET A 32 -9.24 -5.04 -7.31
N PRO A 33 -8.51 -6.08 -6.85
CA PRO A 33 -9.15 -7.33 -6.49
C PRO A 33 -10.01 -7.23 -5.23
N TYR A 34 -11.18 -7.87 -5.23
CA TYR A 34 -12.01 -8.07 -4.04
C TYR A 34 -11.45 -9.23 -3.20
N ASN A 35 -10.33 -9.02 -2.50
CA ASN A 35 -9.58 -10.10 -1.85
C ASN A 35 -9.02 -9.76 -0.46
N SER A 36 -9.40 -8.63 0.10
CA SER A 36 -8.97 -8.17 1.42
C SER A 36 -9.95 -7.13 1.96
N ASP A 37 -9.76 -6.69 3.20
CA ASP A 37 -10.71 -5.86 3.96
C ASP A 37 -10.90 -4.45 3.39
N HIS A 38 -10.04 -4.00 2.47
CA HIS A 38 -10.26 -2.74 1.76
C HIS A 38 -11.52 -2.79 0.87
N ALA A 39 -11.91 -3.97 0.39
CA ALA A 39 -12.90 -4.11 -0.68
C ALA A 39 -14.29 -3.52 -0.32
N PRO A 40 -14.88 -3.78 0.86
CA PRO A 40 -16.14 -3.12 1.24
C PRO A 40 -16.03 -1.59 1.27
N PHE A 41 -14.88 -1.04 1.66
CA PHE A 41 -14.67 0.41 1.65
C PHE A 41 -14.48 0.98 0.25
N VAL A 42 -13.97 0.18 -0.70
CA VAL A 42 -13.79 0.61 -2.09
C VAL A 42 -15.08 0.51 -2.89
N TYR A 43 -15.87 -0.55 -2.68
CA TYR A 43 -17.00 -0.91 -3.55
C TYR A 43 -18.38 -0.71 -2.93
N ASN A 44 -18.47 -0.66 -1.61
CA ASN A 44 -19.75 -0.68 -0.89
C ASN A 44 -19.93 0.50 0.06
N ILE A 45 -18.96 1.41 0.13
CA ILE A 45 -19.06 2.58 1.02
C ILE A 45 -20.03 3.64 0.49
N ASP A 46 -20.20 3.67 -0.84
CA ASP A 46 -21.09 4.59 -1.52
C ASP A 46 -21.95 3.83 -2.52
N GLU A 47 -23.18 3.53 -2.11
CA GLU A 47 -24.21 2.94 -2.96
C GLU A 47 -25.05 4.02 -3.67
N GLN A 48 -24.74 5.31 -3.47
CA GLN A 48 -25.51 6.44 -3.97
C GLN A 48 -24.67 7.28 -4.96
N GLU A 49 -24.42 6.73 -6.15
CA GLU A 49 -23.74 7.38 -7.30
C GLU A 49 -24.25 8.81 -7.64
N ALA A 50 -25.44 9.19 -7.16
CA ALA A 50 -26.13 10.43 -7.49
C ALA A 50 -25.52 11.71 -6.89
N ASP A 51 -24.66 11.63 -5.86
CA ASP A 51 -24.06 12.82 -5.22
C ASP A 51 -22.73 13.28 -5.87
N GLY A 52 -22.16 12.44 -6.75
CA GLY A 52 -20.94 12.73 -7.51
C GLY A 52 -19.66 12.69 -6.67
N ILE A 53 -19.68 12.12 -5.45
CA ILE A 53 -18.52 12.03 -4.57
C ILE A 53 -17.80 10.69 -4.77
N ASP A 54 -16.51 10.73 -5.11
CA ASP A 54 -15.67 9.54 -5.27
C ASP A 54 -15.08 9.10 -3.93
N TYR A 55 -15.74 8.15 -3.26
CA TYR A 55 -15.27 7.51 -2.02
C TYR A 55 -14.44 6.24 -2.30
N GLY A 56 -13.83 5.68 -1.24
CA GLY A 56 -13.31 4.32 -1.31
C GLY A 56 -11.95 4.15 -2.00
N ARG A 57 -11.06 5.15 -1.95
CA ARG A 57 -9.68 4.97 -2.43
C ARG A 57 -8.85 4.17 -1.45
N ALA A 58 -8.30 3.05 -1.89
CA ALA A 58 -7.37 2.24 -1.10
C ALA A 58 -5.92 2.37 -1.60
N VAL A 59 -4.99 2.23 -0.68
CA VAL A 59 -3.57 1.98 -0.98
C VAL A 59 -3.18 0.73 -0.23
N VAL A 60 -2.77 -0.30 -0.95
CA VAL A 60 -2.45 -1.61 -0.37
C VAL A 60 -1.01 -2.01 -0.69
N CYS A 61 -0.34 -2.59 0.29
CA CYS A 61 0.94 -3.25 0.10
C CYS A 61 0.69 -4.74 -0.06
N TYR A 62 0.74 -5.24 -1.29
CA TYR A 62 0.63 -6.67 -1.55
C TYR A 62 1.99 -7.28 -1.86
N GLY A 63 2.38 -8.26 -1.04
CA GLY A 63 3.30 -9.32 -1.45
C GLY A 63 2.50 -10.45 -2.10
N SER A 64 1.83 -10.20 -3.23
CA SER A 64 1.06 -11.24 -3.91
C SER A 64 2.01 -12.25 -4.56
N GLY A 65 1.75 -13.55 -4.37
CA GLY A 65 2.43 -14.62 -5.10
C GLY A 65 3.53 -15.36 -4.36
N SER A 66 3.62 -15.22 -3.03
CA SER A 66 4.36 -16.19 -2.21
C SER A 66 3.69 -17.57 -2.34
N GLN A 67 4.49 -18.60 -2.59
CA GLN A 67 4.01 -19.99 -2.62
C GLN A 67 3.61 -20.49 -1.23
N GLU A 68 4.10 -19.81 -0.20
CA GLU A 68 3.91 -20.11 1.21
C GLU A 68 2.56 -19.60 1.74
N TYR A 69 1.93 -18.63 1.06
CA TYR A 69 0.63 -18.10 1.44
C TYR A 69 -0.43 -19.20 1.62
N HIS A 70 -1.20 -19.14 2.72
CA HIS A 70 -2.17 -20.17 3.14
C HIS A 70 -1.55 -21.57 3.40
N THR A 71 -0.25 -21.65 3.68
CA THR A 71 0.42 -22.89 4.09
C THR A 71 1.10 -22.72 5.45
N TYR A 72 1.50 -23.83 6.06
CA TYR A 72 2.30 -23.82 7.30
C TYR A 72 3.71 -23.22 7.10
N LEU A 73 4.11 -22.93 5.86
CA LEU A 73 5.41 -22.35 5.51
C LEU A 73 5.42 -20.81 5.65
N ASP A 74 4.27 -20.18 5.88
CA ASP A 74 4.17 -18.75 6.17
C ASP A 74 4.53 -18.48 7.64
N GLY A 75 5.82 -18.65 7.95
CA GLY A 75 6.41 -18.55 9.28
C GLY A 75 7.39 -17.39 9.44
N MET A 76 7.87 -17.20 10.67
CA MET A 76 8.83 -16.13 11.01
C MET A 76 10.21 -16.30 10.34
N ASP A 77 10.53 -17.49 9.84
CA ASP A 77 11.73 -17.75 9.03
C ASP A 77 11.69 -17.05 7.66
N ARG A 78 10.48 -16.70 7.18
CA ARG A 78 10.27 -15.95 5.93
C ARG A 78 10.07 -14.45 6.16
N PHE A 79 9.94 -14.04 7.41
CA PHE A 79 9.81 -12.64 7.77
C PHE A 79 11.09 -11.87 7.45
N ASN A 80 10.93 -10.71 6.82
CA ASN A 80 12.03 -9.80 6.53
C ASN A 80 11.75 -8.45 7.21
N GLU A 81 12.48 -8.17 8.28
CA GLU A 81 12.35 -6.94 9.05
C GLU A 81 12.68 -5.69 8.24
N GLU A 82 13.69 -5.78 7.37
CA GLU A 82 14.14 -4.65 6.54
C GLU A 82 13.08 -4.27 5.49
N SER A 83 12.43 -5.24 4.84
CA SER A 83 11.35 -5.01 3.89
C SER A 83 10.06 -4.50 4.57
N LEU A 84 9.80 -4.96 5.80
CA LEU A 84 8.76 -4.39 6.65
C LEU A 84 9.05 -2.92 6.95
N ALA A 85 10.29 -2.58 7.33
CA ALA A 85 10.69 -1.21 7.61
C ALA A 85 10.52 -0.30 6.38
N VAL A 86 10.93 -0.76 5.18
CA VAL A 86 10.71 -0.02 3.92
C VAL A 86 9.23 0.31 3.71
N SER A 87 8.36 -0.70 3.88
CA SER A 87 6.91 -0.52 3.74
C SER A 87 6.37 0.42 4.82
N GLY A 88 6.76 0.21 6.08
CA GLY A 88 6.36 1.03 7.22
C GLY A 88 6.75 2.50 7.07
N ILE A 89 7.95 2.81 6.58
CA ILE A 89 8.39 4.19 6.36
C ILE A 89 7.56 4.86 5.27
N ILE A 90 7.35 4.18 4.12
CA ILE A 90 6.62 4.77 2.99
C ILE A 90 5.14 4.98 3.33
N TYR A 91 4.46 3.94 3.82
CA TYR A 91 3.04 4.00 4.17
C TYR A 91 2.79 4.85 5.42
N GLY A 92 3.66 4.76 6.43
CA GLY A 92 3.60 5.62 7.61
C GLY A 92 3.77 7.09 7.26
N SER A 93 4.67 7.42 6.34
CA SER A 93 4.82 8.79 5.83
C SER A 93 3.58 9.26 5.07
N LEU A 94 2.92 8.36 4.32
CA LEU A 94 1.66 8.65 3.64
C LEU A 94 0.53 8.95 4.63
N VAL A 95 0.36 8.09 5.65
CA VAL A 95 -0.65 8.29 6.69
C VAL A 95 -0.37 9.58 7.46
N ARG A 96 0.88 9.84 7.83
CA ARG A 96 1.28 11.11 8.47
C ARG A 96 0.94 12.30 7.60
N TYR A 97 1.23 12.25 6.31
CA TYR A 97 0.92 13.33 5.38
C TYR A 97 -0.60 13.53 5.23
N LEU A 98 -1.39 12.46 5.15
CA LEU A 98 -2.84 12.56 5.05
C LEU A 98 -3.48 13.09 6.34
N GLY A 99 -2.99 12.67 7.50
CA GLY A 99 -3.53 13.07 8.80
C GLY A 99 -3.09 14.45 9.27
N TRP A 100 -1.87 14.88 8.90
CA TRP A 100 -1.25 16.12 9.42
C TRP A 100 -0.48 16.95 8.39
N GLY A 101 -0.34 16.47 7.15
CA GLY A 101 0.45 17.11 6.09
C GLY A 101 -0.27 18.24 5.34
N SER A 102 -1.42 18.71 5.85
CA SER A 102 -2.01 19.98 5.42
C SER A 102 -2.62 20.74 6.61
N ARG A 103 -1.86 21.74 7.08
CA ARG A 103 -2.23 23.14 6.86
C ARG A 103 -1.19 23.75 5.94
#